data_AF-A0A377PPU8-F1
#
_entry.id   AF-A0A377PPU8-F1
#
_cell.length_a   1.000
_cell.length_b   1.000
_cell.length_c   1.000
_cell.angle_alpha   90.00
_cell.angle_beta   90.00
_cell.angle_gamma   90.00
#
_symmetry.space_group_name_H-M   'P 1'
#
loop_
_entity.id
_entity.type
_entity.pdbx_description
1 polymer ?
#
loop_
_entity_poly.entity_id
_entity_poly.type
_entity_poly.pdbx_seq_one_letter_code
_entity_poly.pdbx_strand_id
1 'polypeptide(L)'
;MSGTKTMNDWLNEARAPRFEDRWYFNRRVICADGYSVSIQASDSAYCQPRSDFKDIAMYHSFELGFPSEKDEIIMDWCEEVQDPTGTVYAYVPRDVVEKLIEKHGGITALHESVEAD
;
A
#
# COMPACT_ATOMS: atom_id res chain seq x y z
N MET A 1 12.35 -17.94 -16.87
CA MET A 1 11.78 -16.58 -16.76
C MET A 1 11.92 -16.20 -15.30
N SER A 2 12.73 -15.18 -14.97
CA SER A 2 12.77 -14.68 -13.60
C SER A 2 11.38 -14.14 -13.29
N GLY A 3 10.63 -14.80 -12.40
CA GLY A 3 9.26 -14.40 -12.09
C GLY A 3 9.25 -13.00 -11.49
N THR A 4 8.49 -12.09 -12.09
CA THR A 4 8.27 -10.75 -11.52
C THR A 4 7.49 -10.91 -10.21
N LYS A 5 7.96 -10.29 -9.13
CA LYS A 5 7.26 -10.26 -7.85
C LYS A 5 5.87 -9.65 -8.01
N THR A 6 4.87 -10.28 -7.40
CA THR A 6 3.49 -9.79 -7.32
C THR A 6 3.35 -8.70 -6.24
N MET A 7 2.19 -8.03 -6.18
CA MET A 7 1.86 -7.15 -5.05
C MET A 7 1.98 -7.89 -3.70
N ASN A 8 1.52 -9.14 -3.64
CA ASN A 8 1.62 -9.94 -2.42
C ASN A 8 3.07 -10.19 -2.01
N ASP A 9 3.96 -10.53 -2.95
CA ASP A 9 5.37 -10.74 -2.66
C ASP A 9 6.02 -9.47 -2.09
N TRP A 10 5.79 -8.34 -2.74
CA TRP A 10 6.33 -7.05 -2.32
C TRP A 10 5.80 -6.60 -0.96
N LEU A 11 4.49 -6.66 -0.74
CA LEU A 11 3.89 -6.21 0.50
C LEU A 11 4.20 -7.16 1.65
N ASN A 12 4.24 -8.47 1.44
CA ASN A 12 4.64 -9.43 2.48
C ASN A 12 6.12 -9.28 2.85
N GLU A 13 7.01 -8.94 1.90
CA GLU A 13 8.42 -8.60 2.20
C GLU A 13 8.55 -7.26 2.95
N ALA A 14 7.72 -6.28 2.61
CA ALA A 14 7.70 -4.97 3.26
C ALA A 14 7.11 -4.99 4.68
N ARG A 15 6.45 -6.09 5.07
CA ARG A 15 5.62 -6.19 6.26
C ARG A 15 6.46 -6.44 7.51
N ALA A 16 6.75 -5.38 8.25
CA ALA A 16 7.47 -5.46 9.52
C ALA A 16 6.49 -5.40 10.71
N PRO A 17 6.59 -6.32 11.70
CA PRO A 17 5.84 -6.18 12.94
C PRO A 17 6.39 -5.01 13.76
N ARG A 18 5.50 -4.15 14.28
CA ARG A 18 5.90 -3.05 15.17
C ARG A 18 6.06 -3.50 16.62
N PHE A 19 5.32 -4.54 17.03
CA PHE A 19 5.42 -5.16 18.35
C PHE A 19 5.15 -6.66 18.22
N GLU A 20 6.08 -7.51 18.66
CA GLU A 20 5.92 -8.98 18.83
C GLU A 20 4.83 -9.64 17.95
N ASP A 21 5.09 -9.71 16.64
CA ASP A 21 4.21 -10.31 15.61
C ASP A 21 2.79 -9.71 15.49
N ARG A 22 2.62 -8.44 15.86
CA ARG A 22 1.39 -7.64 15.74
C ARG A 22 1.69 -6.23 15.24
N TRP A 23 0.63 -5.52 14.84
CA TRP A 23 0.69 -4.18 14.26
C TRP A 23 1.72 -4.07 13.15
N TYR A 24 1.38 -4.69 12.04
CA TYR A 24 2.23 -4.69 10.86
C TYR A 24 2.17 -3.35 10.14
N PHE A 25 3.34 -2.87 9.76
CA PHE A 25 3.48 -1.71 8.88
C PHE A 25 4.16 -2.14 7.58
N ASN A 26 3.63 -1.67 6.46
CA ASN A 26 4.25 -1.87 5.16
C ASN A 26 5.08 -0.63 4.78
N ARG A 27 6.32 -0.83 4.34
CA ARG A 27 7.09 0.24 3.70
C ARG A 27 6.37 0.77 2.46
N ARG A 28 6.59 2.05 2.15
CA ARG A 28 6.09 2.71 0.94
C ARG A 28 6.59 1.98 -0.30
N VAL A 29 5.71 1.72 -1.26
CA VAL A 29 6.07 1.09 -2.54
C VAL A 29 6.48 2.15 -3.56
N ILE A 30 7.38 1.78 -4.48
CA ILE A 30 7.80 2.59 -5.63
C ILE A 30 7.57 1.76 -6.89
N CYS A 31 6.82 2.32 -7.83
CA CYS A 31 6.48 1.70 -9.11
C CYS A 31 7.50 2.07 -10.20
N ALA A 32 7.42 1.38 -11.34
CA ALA A 32 8.41 1.48 -12.41
C ALA A 32 8.54 2.88 -13.03
N ASP A 33 7.47 3.66 -13.05
CA ASP A 33 7.46 5.04 -13.56
C ASP A 33 7.82 6.10 -12.51
N GLY A 34 8.11 5.68 -11.27
CA GLY A 34 8.43 6.58 -10.16
C GLY A 34 7.24 6.92 -9.27
N TYR A 35 6.01 6.50 -9.62
CA TYR A 35 4.87 6.64 -8.73
C TYR A 35 5.11 5.89 -7.42
N SER A 36 4.78 6.52 -6.30
CA SER A 36 4.95 5.90 -4.99
C SER A 36 3.73 6.16 -4.11
N VAL A 37 3.41 5.19 -3.24
CA VAL A 37 2.24 5.25 -2.36
C VAL A 37 2.46 4.32 -1.17
N SER A 38 1.90 4.67 -0.01
CA SER A 38 1.83 3.76 1.14
C SER A 38 0.62 2.85 0.98
N ILE A 39 0.77 1.53 1.18
CA ILE A 39 -0.33 0.56 1.09
C ILE A 39 -0.39 -0.21 2.41
N GLN A 40 -1.37 0.09 3.25
CA GLN A 40 -1.48 -0.41 4.62
C GLN A 40 -2.66 -1.36 4.81
N ALA A 41 -2.46 -2.35 5.69
CA ALA A 41 -3.49 -3.29 6.12
C ALA A 41 -3.13 -3.81 7.53
N SER A 42 -3.97 -3.48 8.51
CA SER A 42 -3.81 -3.82 9.94
C SER A 42 -5.17 -3.65 10.66
N ASP A 43 -5.23 -3.89 11.97
CA ASP A 43 -6.42 -3.55 12.77
C ASP A 43 -6.75 -2.03 12.80
N SER A 44 -5.73 -1.21 12.63
CA SER A 44 -5.73 0.25 12.75
C SER A 44 -5.91 0.98 11.41
N ALA A 45 -5.65 0.33 10.28
CA ALA A 45 -5.85 0.89 8.94
C ALA A 45 -7.31 0.82 8.47
N TYR A 46 -7.70 1.70 7.55
CA TYR A 46 -8.95 1.61 6.78
C TYR A 46 -8.90 0.49 5.73
N CYS A 47 -8.84 -0.76 6.18
CA CYS A 47 -8.81 -1.96 5.34
C CYS A 47 -9.91 -2.95 5.73
N GLN A 48 -10.10 -4.01 4.93
CA GLN A 48 -11.00 -5.10 5.29
C GLN A 48 -10.36 -6.46 5.00
N PRO A 49 -10.34 -7.38 5.99
CA PRO A 49 -10.75 -7.17 7.38
C PRO A 49 -9.79 -6.24 8.14
N ARG A 50 -10.29 -5.49 9.13
CA ARG A 50 -9.43 -4.77 10.10
C ARG A 50 -8.87 -5.76 11.12
N SER A 51 -7.70 -6.30 10.82
CA SER A 51 -7.02 -7.36 11.59
C SER A 51 -5.52 -7.29 11.33
N ASP A 52 -4.71 -7.97 12.13
CA ASP A 52 -3.25 -8.08 11.98
C ASP A 52 -2.82 -9.42 11.34
N PHE A 53 -3.31 -9.72 10.15
CA PHE A 53 -2.83 -10.89 9.41
C PHE A 53 -1.43 -10.64 8.87
N LYS A 54 -0.53 -11.60 9.03
CA LYS A 54 0.81 -11.53 8.45
C LYS A 54 0.77 -11.61 6.91
N ASP A 55 -0.11 -12.42 6.34
CA ASP A 55 -0.21 -12.53 4.88
C ASP A 55 -1.21 -11.50 4.36
N ILE A 56 -0.74 -10.60 3.50
CA ILE A 56 -1.61 -9.58 2.91
C ILE A 56 -2.67 -10.18 1.99
N ALA A 57 -2.53 -11.42 1.52
CA ALA A 57 -3.55 -12.11 0.73
C ALA A 57 -4.89 -12.27 1.47
N MET A 58 -4.89 -12.15 2.81
CA MET A 58 -6.09 -12.23 3.65
C MET A 58 -6.98 -10.98 3.59
N TYR A 59 -6.49 -9.88 3.01
CA TYR A 59 -7.22 -8.62 2.88
C TYR A 59 -7.81 -8.45 1.48
N HIS A 60 -8.98 -7.84 1.42
CA HIS A 60 -9.69 -7.54 0.19
C HIS A 60 -9.86 -6.04 -0.07
N SER A 61 -9.49 -5.19 0.88
CA SER A 61 -9.26 -3.76 0.67
C SER A 61 -8.12 -3.24 1.54
N PHE A 62 -7.59 -2.08 1.20
CA PHE A 62 -6.41 -1.46 1.80
C PHE A 62 -6.63 0.02 2.07
N GLU A 63 -5.89 0.57 3.02
CA GLU A 63 -5.70 2.01 3.14
C GLU A 63 -4.51 2.42 2.28
N LEU A 64 -4.71 3.38 1.39
CA LEU A 64 -3.62 3.97 0.62
C LEU A 64 -3.32 5.35 1.20
N GLY A 65 -2.05 5.75 1.22
CA GLY A 65 -1.66 7.01 1.85
C GLY A 65 -0.59 7.75 1.08
N PHE A 66 -0.77 9.07 1.03
CA PHE A 66 0.22 10.04 0.56
C PHE A 66 0.81 9.67 -0.82
N PRO A 67 -0.01 9.45 -1.86
CA PRO A 67 0.53 9.15 -3.18
C PRO A 67 1.43 10.29 -3.68
N SER A 68 2.47 9.98 -4.45
CA SER A 68 3.42 10.99 -4.94
C SER A 68 2.81 11.99 -5.92
N GLU A 69 1.71 11.61 -6.55
CA GLU A 69 0.90 12.46 -7.42
C GLU A 69 -0.55 12.00 -7.34
N LYS A 70 -1.48 12.85 -7.81
CA LYS A 70 -2.90 12.49 -7.88
C LYS A 70 -3.10 11.41 -8.95
N ASP A 71 -3.81 10.34 -8.59
CA ASP A 71 -4.28 9.33 -9.55
C ASP A 71 -5.81 9.19 -9.54
N GLU A 72 -6.43 9.42 -10.69
CA GLU A 72 -7.90 9.32 -10.87
C GLU A 72 -8.45 7.91 -10.55
N ILE A 73 -7.65 6.84 -10.68
CA ILE A 73 -8.10 5.47 -10.38
C ILE A 73 -8.56 5.31 -8.94
N ILE A 74 -7.98 6.07 -8.00
CA ILE A 74 -8.28 5.96 -6.57
C ILE A 74 -9.09 7.12 -6.02
N MET A 75 -9.42 8.14 -6.81
CA MET A 75 -10.05 9.37 -6.30
C MET A 75 -11.41 9.15 -5.62
N ASP A 76 -12.14 8.10 -5.99
CA ASP A 76 -13.42 7.74 -5.35
C ASP A 76 -13.28 7.36 -3.87
N TRP A 77 -12.07 7.03 -3.41
CA TRP A 77 -11.77 6.65 -2.03
C TRP A 77 -11.02 7.73 -1.24
N CYS A 78 -10.74 8.89 -1.85
CA CYS A 78 -9.96 9.97 -1.26
C CYS A 78 -10.69 10.61 -0.07
N GLU A 79 -10.05 10.68 1.10
CA GLU A 79 -10.63 11.30 2.29
C GLU A 79 -10.67 12.84 2.17
N GLU A 80 -9.58 13.44 1.67
CA GLU A 80 -9.48 14.90 1.47
C GLU A 80 -9.24 15.24 0.00
N VAL A 81 -10.32 15.36 -0.78
CA VAL A 81 -10.26 15.61 -2.23
C VAL A 81 -9.51 16.90 -2.60
N GLN A 82 -9.41 17.86 -1.68
CA GLN A 82 -8.67 19.11 -1.88
C GLN A 82 -7.14 18.94 -1.76
N ASP A 83 -6.67 17.89 -1.11
CA ASP A 83 -5.25 17.54 -0.96
C ASP A 83 -5.02 16.03 -1.20
N PRO A 84 -5.18 15.56 -2.46
CA PRO A 84 -5.13 14.13 -2.78
C PRO A 84 -3.77 13.49 -2.53
N THR A 85 -2.69 14.28 -2.44
CA THR A 85 -1.34 13.76 -2.15
C THR A 85 -0.98 13.84 -0.67
N GLY A 86 -1.69 14.64 0.12
CA GLY A 86 -1.50 14.81 1.56
C GLY A 86 -2.49 14.04 2.43
N THR A 87 -3.26 13.12 1.84
CA THR A 87 -4.35 12.42 2.52
C THR A 87 -4.26 10.90 2.37
N VAL A 88 -5.22 10.21 3.00
CA VAL A 88 -5.43 8.78 2.88
C VAL A 88 -6.64 8.48 2.01
N TYR A 89 -6.68 7.23 1.54
CA TYR A 89 -7.72 6.68 0.71
C TYR A 89 -8.24 5.42 1.41
N ALA A 90 -9.46 5.50 1.93
CA ALA A 90 -10.00 4.51 2.85
C ALA A 90 -10.66 3.34 2.10
N TYR A 91 -10.38 2.10 2.52
CA TYR A 91 -11.03 0.88 2.02
C TYR A 91 -10.95 0.68 0.49
N VAL A 92 -9.82 1.03 -0.14
CA VAL A 92 -9.60 0.83 -1.57
C VAL A 92 -9.60 -0.67 -1.89
N PRO A 93 -10.49 -1.17 -2.76
CA PRO A 93 -10.57 -2.58 -3.11
C PRO A 93 -9.26 -3.11 -3.69
N ARG A 94 -8.92 -4.36 -3.34
CA ARG A 94 -7.70 -5.02 -3.82
C ARG A 94 -7.49 -4.91 -5.32
N ASP A 95 -8.53 -5.16 -6.12
CA ASP A 95 -8.42 -5.15 -7.57
C ASP A 95 -8.13 -3.73 -8.11
N VAL A 96 -8.59 -2.68 -7.42
CA VAL A 96 -8.25 -1.29 -7.73
C VAL A 96 -6.78 -1.00 -7.40
N VAL A 97 -6.28 -1.50 -6.28
CA VAL A 97 -4.84 -1.37 -5.92
C VAL A 97 -3.95 -2.10 -6.93
N GLU A 98 -4.33 -3.31 -7.33
CA GLU A 98 -3.61 -4.08 -8.34
C GLU A 98 -3.61 -3.35 -9.71
N LYS A 99 -4.75 -2.78 -10.13
CA LYS A 99 -4.86 -1.96 -11.34
C LYS A 99 -4.01 -0.69 -11.26
N LEU A 100 -3.98 -0.01 -10.11
CA LEU A 100 -3.13 1.15 -9.88
C LEU A 100 -1.65 0.78 -10.08
N ILE A 101 -1.20 -0.31 -9.44
CA ILE A 101 0.17 -0.80 -9.57
C ILE A 101 0.49 -1.18 -11.02
N GLU A 102 -0.42 -1.87 -11.70
CA GLU A 102 -0.26 -2.25 -13.11
C GLU A 102 -0.15 -1.01 -14.01
N LYS A 103 -0.99 0.00 -13.82
CA LYS A 103 -0.94 1.28 -14.53
C LYS A 103 0.44 1.94 -14.43
N HIS A 104 1.09 1.83 -13.27
CA HIS A 104 2.41 2.40 -12.99
C HIS A 104 3.58 1.43 -13.29
N GLY A 105 3.32 0.35 -14.04
CA GLY A 105 4.35 -0.57 -14.52
C GLY A 105 4.87 -1.56 -13.47
N GLY A 106 4.16 -1.74 -12.36
CA GLY A 106 4.52 -2.67 -11.30
C GLY A 106 5.48 -2.09 -10.26
N ILE A 107 5.54 -2.72 -9.09
CA ILE A 107 6.44 -2.34 -8.00
C ILE A 107 7.88 -2.79 -8.35
N THR A 108 8.83 -1.88 -8.20
CA THR A 108 10.26 -2.12 -8.47
C THR A 108 11.13 -1.92 -7.24
N ALA A 109 10.66 -1.18 -6.24
CA ALA A 109 11.38 -0.94 -4.99
C ALA A 109 10.43 -0.63 -3.83
N LEU A 110 11.00 -0.63 -2.63
CA LEU A 110 10.37 -0.20 -1.40
C LEU A 110 11.21 0.95 -0.82
N HIS A 111 10.59 2.04 -0.37
CA HIS A 111 11.31 3.14 0.27
C HIS A 111 12.09 2.59 1.49
N GLU A 112 13.35 2.98 1.64
CA GLU A 112 14.17 2.61 2.80
C GLU A 112 13.58 3.28 4.05
N SER A 113 13.51 2.57 5.18
CA SER A 113 13.24 3.23 6.45
C SER A 113 14.39 4.21 6.70
N VAL A 114 14.09 5.50 6.81
CA VAL A 114 14.95 6.37 7.60
C VAL A 114 14.81 5.85 9.02
N GLU A 115 15.86 5.21 9.55
CA GLU A 115 15.95 4.96 10.99
C GLU A 115 15.62 6.28 11.67
N ALA A 116 14.57 6.29 12.49
CA ALA A 116 14.25 7.46 13.28
C ALA A 116 15.37 7.61 14.32
N ASP A 117 16.27 8.57 14.09
CA ASP A 117 17.27 9.03 15.08
C ASP A 117 16.62 9.48 16.40
#